data_AF-K2BHN4-F1
#
_entry.id   AF-K2BHN4-F1
#
_cell.length_a   1.000
_cell.length_b   1.000
_cell.length_c   1.000
_cell.angle_alpha   90.00
_cell.angle_beta   90.00
_cell.angle_gamma   90.00
#
_symmetry.space_group_name_H-M   'P 1'
#
loop_
_entity.id
_entity.type
_entity.pdbx_description
1 polymer ?
#
loop_
_entity_poly.entity_id
_entity_poly.type
_entity_poly.pdbx_seq_one_letter_code
_entity_poly.pdbx_strand_id
1 'polypeptide(L)'
;MATRFLDNVIDANKYVTAVPEIEEAAHRVRRIGLSVMGIADMMYLVGVRYGDRMGQELASQVMEFIRYQSMVSSIELARGRGAFPGITGSIYDPQNIKWSVPKPLIKHSTNFGRSPVDWKKLQTDIKKYGIRNGAQLTVAPTGSIATISGLEGYGCEPVFALSYTRHTREGAEMG
;
A
#
# COMPACT_ATOMS: atom_id res chain seq x y z
N MET A 1 4.45 0.73 10.94
CA MET A 1 4.57 -0.68 11.39
C MET A 1 4.41 -1.67 10.24
N ALA A 2 3.37 -1.60 9.40
CA ALA A 2 3.10 -2.56 8.32
C ALA A 2 4.28 -2.80 7.34
N THR A 3 4.93 -1.76 6.83
CA THR A 3 6.10 -1.89 5.93
C THR A 3 7.22 -2.72 6.54
N ARG A 4 7.52 -2.52 7.84
CA ARG A 4 8.54 -3.29 8.56
C ARG A 4 8.15 -4.74 8.73
N PHE A 5 6.87 -5.00 9.05
CA PHE A 5 6.35 -6.35 9.16
C PHE A 5 6.49 -7.10 7.83
N LEU A 6 6.01 -6.51 6.73
CA LEU A 6 6.12 -7.11 5.39
C LEU A 6 7.58 -7.29 4.95
N ASP A 7 8.47 -6.34 5.28
CA ASP A 7 9.91 -6.49 5.01
C ASP A 7 10.53 -7.67 5.78
N ASN A 8 10.15 -7.86 7.04
CA ASN A 8 10.61 -9.00 7.84
C ASN A 8 10.07 -10.34 7.33
N VAL A 9 8.84 -10.37 6.78
CA VAL A 9 8.25 -11.59 6.21
C VAL A 9 9.09 -12.13 5.07
N ILE A 10 9.74 -11.28 4.26
CA ILE A 10 10.66 -11.72 3.20
C ILE A 10 11.77 -12.60 3.78
N ASP A 11 12.35 -12.19 4.91
CA ASP A 11 13.46 -12.94 5.52
C ASP A 11 12.98 -14.17 6.32
N ALA A 12 11.74 -14.13 6.83
CA ALA A 12 11.17 -15.23 7.60
C ALA A 12 10.45 -16.29 6.76
N ASN A 13 10.19 -16.01 5.47
CA ASN A 13 9.41 -16.88 4.60
C ASN A 13 10.14 -18.20 4.32
N LYS A 14 9.38 -19.28 4.15
CA LYS A 14 9.92 -20.56 3.71
C LYS A 14 9.68 -20.71 2.22
N TYR A 15 10.71 -20.47 1.43
CA TYR A 15 10.65 -20.60 -0.02
C TYR A 15 10.67 -22.07 -0.46
N VAL A 16 10.04 -22.35 -1.59
CA VAL A 16 9.96 -23.71 -2.15
C VAL A 16 11.32 -24.05 -2.76
N THR A 17 11.98 -25.07 -2.23
CA THR A 17 13.34 -25.46 -2.64
C THR A 17 13.44 -25.93 -4.09
N ALA A 18 12.33 -26.37 -4.69
CA ALA A 18 12.28 -26.79 -6.08
C ALA A 18 12.44 -25.64 -7.09
N VAL A 19 12.29 -24.37 -6.65
CA VAL A 19 12.41 -23.18 -7.50
C VAL A 19 13.19 -22.08 -6.75
N PRO A 20 14.53 -22.21 -6.64
CA PRO A 20 15.38 -21.29 -5.87
C PRO A 20 15.32 -19.84 -6.38
N GLU A 21 14.98 -19.65 -7.66
CA GLU A 21 14.87 -18.33 -8.29
C GLU A 21 13.81 -17.45 -7.60
N ILE A 22 12.81 -18.04 -6.93
CA ILE A 22 11.79 -17.31 -6.18
C ILE A 22 12.42 -16.60 -4.97
N GLU A 23 13.25 -17.31 -4.21
CA GLU A 23 13.94 -16.78 -3.04
C GLU A 23 14.92 -15.69 -3.45
N GLU A 24 15.73 -15.95 -4.48
CA GLU A 24 16.67 -14.98 -5.04
C GLU A 24 15.95 -13.70 -5.50
N ALA A 25 14.86 -13.83 -6.24
CA ALA A 25 14.07 -12.68 -6.69
C ALA A 25 13.46 -11.90 -5.51
N ALA A 26 12.95 -12.61 -4.50
CA ALA A 26 12.36 -12.00 -3.30
C ALA A 26 13.40 -11.21 -2.50
N HIS A 27 14.58 -11.77 -2.25
CA HIS A 27 15.65 -11.06 -1.55
C HIS A 27 16.27 -9.94 -2.39
N ARG A 28 16.38 -10.12 -3.71
CA ARG A 28 16.97 -9.12 -4.61
C ARG A 28 16.13 -7.85 -4.69
N VAL A 29 14.80 -7.96 -4.82
CA VAL A 29 13.92 -6.81 -5.03
C VAL A 29 13.18 -6.40 -3.77
N ARG A 30 12.99 -7.32 -2.82
CA ARG A 30 12.26 -7.11 -1.56
C ARG A 30 10.88 -6.48 -1.76
N ARG A 31 10.11 -7.02 -2.72
CA ARG A 31 8.76 -6.54 -3.03
C ARG A 31 7.83 -6.81 -1.86
N ILE A 32 7.06 -5.80 -1.47
CA ILE A 32 5.97 -5.93 -0.51
C ILE A 32 4.68 -5.36 -1.14
N GLY A 33 3.53 -5.79 -0.63
CA GLY A 33 2.21 -5.36 -1.11
C GLY A 33 1.37 -4.77 0.02
N LEU A 34 1.59 -3.51 0.37
CA LEU A 34 0.71 -2.79 1.28
C LEU A 34 -0.49 -2.23 0.50
N SER A 35 -1.68 -2.39 1.06
CA SER A 35 -2.93 -1.85 0.53
C SER A 35 -3.73 -1.15 1.62
N VAL A 36 -4.90 -0.64 1.23
CA VAL A 36 -6.00 -0.22 2.09
C VAL A 36 -7.19 -1.17 1.87
N MET A 37 -8.02 -1.28 2.90
CA MET A 37 -9.36 -1.87 2.86
C MET A 37 -10.32 -0.93 3.59
N GLY A 38 -11.63 -1.06 3.35
CA GLY A 38 -12.64 -0.25 4.04
C GLY A 38 -12.72 1.21 3.57
N ILE A 39 -12.33 1.50 2.31
CA ILE A 39 -12.46 2.87 1.77
C ILE A 39 -13.94 3.31 1.76
N ALA A 40 -14.84 2.40 1.36
CA ALA A 40 -16.27 2.69 1.30
C ALA A 40 -16.87 2.89 2.70
N ASP A 41 -16.49 2.05 3.66
CA ASP A 41 -16.90 2.18 5.06
C ASP A 41 -16.45 3.53 5.65
N MET A 42 -15.20 3.92 5.41
CA MET A 42 -14.69 5.23 5.80
C MET A 42 -15.53 6.36 5.18
N MET A 43 -15.83 6.27 3.88
CA MET A 43 -16.66 7.26 3.18
C MET A 43 -18.06 7.39 3.79
N TYR A 44 -18.68 6.28 4.22
CA TYR A 44 -19.95 6.34 4.95
C TYR A 44 -19.83 7.07 6.28
N LEU A 45 -18.79 6.75 7.07
CA LEU A 45 -18.58 7.36 8.39
C LEU A 45 -18.37 8.87 8.32
N VAL A 46 -17.76 9.36 7.24
CA VAL A 46 -17.49 10.80 7.06
C VAL A 46 -18.53 11.51 6.17
N GLY A 47 -19.60 10.81 5.76
CA GLY A 47 -20.68 11.39 4.96
C GLY A 47 -20.26 11.78 3.52
N VAL A 48 -19.26 11.11 2.96
CA VAL A 48 -18.76 11.35 1.60
C VAL A 48 -19.30 10.27 0.66
N ARG A 49 -19.81 10.66 -0.51
CA ARG A 49 -20.40 9.70 -1.45
C ARG A 49 -19.32 9.04 -2.31
N TYR A 50 -19.39 7.72 -2.44
CA TYR A 50 -18.52 6.98 -3.35
C TYR A 50 -18.71 7.43 -4.80
N GLY A 51 -17.60 7.66 -5.51
CA GLY A 51 -17.60 7.98 -6.94
C GLY A 51 -17.92 9.44 -7.29
N ASP A 52 -18.36 10.27 -6.34
CA ASP A 52 -18.48 11.71 -6.56
C ASP A 52 -17.09 12.40 -6.50
N ARG A 53 -17.04 13.69 -6.83
CA ARG A 53 -15.77 14.44 -6.85
C ARG A 53 -15.08 14.49 -5.49
N MET A 54 -15.86 14.58 -4.41
CA MET A 54 -15.32 14.65 -3.04
C MET A 54 -14.78 13.28 -2.60
N GLY A 55 -15.46 12.19 -2.93
CA GLY A 55 -15.00 10.82 -2.70
C GLY A 55 -13.73 10.50 -3.48
N GLN A 56 -13.66 10.90 -4.76
CA GLN A 56 -12.44 10.75 -5.54
C GLN A 56 -11.26 11.54 -4.96
N GLU A 57 -11.51 12.76 -4.47
CA GLU A 57 -10.49 13.57 -3.81
C GLU A 57 -10.03 12.93 -2.49
N LEU A 58 -10.97 12.49 -1.64
CA LEU A 58 -10.68 11.82 -0.38
C LEU A 58 -9.85 10.56 -0.60
N ALA A 59 -10.26 9.69 -1.52
CA ALA A 59 -9.50 8.49 -1.88
C ALA A 59 -8.11 8.83 -2.39
N SER A 60 -7.97 9.87 -3.23
CA SER A 60 -6.68 10.33 -3.72
C SER A 60 -5.75 10.78 -2.60
N GLN A 61 -6.24 11.54 -1.62
CA GLN A 61 -5.44 12.00 -0.48
C GLN A 61 -5.07 10.87 0.48
N VAL A 62 -5.97 9.91 0.72
CA VAL A 62 -5.68 8.70 1.52
C VAL A 62 -4.58 7.89 0.86
N MET A 63 -4.69 7.62 -0.44
CA MET A 63 -3.68 6.85 -1.17
C MET A 63 -2.34 7.58 -1.27
N GLU A 64 -2.35 8.90 -1.43
CA GLU A 64 -1.12 9.71 -1.37
C GLU A 64 -0.43 9.56 -0.03
N PHE A 65 -1.18 9.66 1.07
CA PHE A 65 -0.65 9.54 2.42
C PHE A 65 -0.08 8.14 2.69
N ILE A 66 -0.79 7.08 2.31
CA ILE A 66 -0.32 5.69 2.45
C ILE A 66 0.97 5.48 1.64
N ARG A 67 1.00 5.97 0.38
CA ARG A 67 2.19 5.89 -0.46
C ARG A 67 3.37 6.58 0.20
N TYR A 68 3.20 7.82 0.63
CA TYR A 68 4.23 8.60 1.30
C TYR A 68 4.77 7.86 2.54
N GLN A 69 3.89 7.45 3.45
CA GLN A 69 4.29 6.78 4.70
C GLN A 69 4.96 5.42 4.48
N SER A 70 4.51 4.66 3.46
CA SER A 70 5.15 3.40 3.08
C SER A 70 6.59 3.61 2.59
N MET A 71 6.82 4.68 1.82
CA MET A 71 8.13 5.03 1.30
C MET A 71 9.04 5.58 2.41
N VAL A 72 8.54 6.47 3.28
CA VAL A 72 9.27 6.94 4.48
C VAL A 72 9.72 5.75 5.31
N SER A 73 8.82 4.83 5.62
CA SER A 73 9.14 3.63 6.40
C SER A 73 10.19 2.76 5.71
N SER A 74 10.11 2.62 4.38
CA SER A 74 11.06 1.84 3.59
C SER A 74 12.45 2.51 3.54
N ILE A 75 12.52 3.84 3.54
CA ILE A 75 13.79 4.57 3.61
C ILE A 75 14.41 4.45 5.01
N GLU A 76 13.62 4.55 6.09
CA GLU A 76 14.12 4.32 7.45
C GLU A 76 14.65 2.90 7.63
N LEU A 77 14.03 1.90 6.99
CA LEU A 77 14.60 0.55 6.94
C LEU A 77 15.90 0.49 6.15
N ALA A 78 16.00 1.22 5.03
CA ALA A 78 17.22 1.28 4.24
C ALA A 78 18.39 1.92 5.01
N ARG A 79 18.12 2.91 5.86
CA ARG A 79 19.13 3.51 6.75
C ARG A 79 19.77 2.49 7.68
N GLY A 80 18.97 1.59 8.26
CA GLY A 80 19.45 0.59 9.22
C GLY A 80 19.92 -0.73 8.59
N ARG A 81 19.37 -1.11 7.43
CA ARG A 81 19.54 -2.46 6.84
C ARG A 81 20.10 -2.44 5.42
N GLY A 82 20.30 -1.27 4.83
CA GLY A 82 20.62 -1.09 3.42
C GLY A 82 19.38 -1.13 2.52
N ALA A 83 19.50 -0.53 1.34
CA ALA A 83 18.49 -0.60 0.28
C ALA A 83 18.26 -2.04 -0.22
N PHE A 84 17.24 -2.26 -1.07
CA PHE A 84 17.11 -3.56 -1.73
C PHE A 84 18.35 -3.86 -2.61
N PRO A 85 18.87 -5.10 -2.65
CA PRO A 85 20.10 -5.43 -3.38
C PRO A 85 20.08 -5.06 -4.87
N GLY A 86 18.92 -5.16 -5.52
CA GLY A 86 18.74 -4.82 -6.94
C GLY A 86 18.55 -3.32 -7.24
N ILE A 87 18.92 -2.39 -6.34
CA ILE A 87 18.63 -0.95 -6.52
C ILE A 87 19.35 -0.30 -7.69
N THR A 88 20.57 -0.74 -8.02
CA THR A 88 21.34 -0.24 -9.17
C THR A 88 20.62 -0.57 -10.48
N GLY A 89 20.44 0.43 -11.34
CA GLY A 89 19.68 0.34 -12.59
C GLY A 89 18.15 0.42 -12.41
N SER A 90 17.64 0.44 -11.18
CA SER A 90 16.21 0.60 -10.90
C SER A 90 15.75 2.06 -11.03
N ILE A 91 14.44 2.31 -10.92
CA ILE A 91 13.91 3.68 -10.86
C ILE A 91 14.39 4.46 -9.62
N TYR A 92 14.86 3.76 -8.59
CA TYR A 92 15.36 4.34 -7.34
C TYR A 92 16.89 4.40 -7.27
N ASP A 93 17.60 4.09 -8.35
CA ASP A 93 19.07 4.15 -8.40
C ASP A 93 19.57 5.55 -7.98
N PRO A 94 20.32 5.69 -6.88
CA PRO A 94 20.81 7.00 -6.41
C PRO A 94 21.67 7.76 -7.43
N GLN A 95 22.33 7.05 -8.35
CA GLN A 95 23.16 7.64 -9.41
C GLN A 95 22.33 8.08 -10.62
N ASN A 96 21.13 7.51 -10.80
CA ASN A 96 20.26 7.79 -11.94
C ASN A 96 18.78 7.67 -11.54
N ILE A 97 18.34 8.51 -10.59
CA ILE A 97 16.97 8.46 -10.07
C ILE A 97 15.99 8.81 -11.19
N LYS A 98 15.13 7.85 -11.55
CA LYS A 98 14.02 8.02 -12.51
C LYS A 98 12.66 8.11 -11.83
N TRP A 99 12.57 7.69 -10.57
CA TRP A 99 11.34 7.79 -9.79
C TRP A 99 10.94 9.25 -9.60
N SER A 100 9.66 9.54 -9.79
CA SER A 100 9.08 10.87 -9.63
C SER A 100 7.82 10.82 -8.77
N VAL A 101 7.49 11.96 -8.18
CA VAL A 101 6.31 12.11 -7.33
C VAL A 101 5.04 11.84 -8.17
N PRO A 102 4.15 10.94 -7.72
CA PRO A 102 2.89 10.72 -8.40
C PRO A 102 2.06 12.00 -8.50
N LYS A 103 1.47 12.26 -9.67
CA LYS A 103 0.55 13.38 -9.86
C LYS A 103 -0.89 12.90 -9.63
N PRO A 104 -1.66 13.54 -8.74
CA PRO A 104 -3.05 13.16 -8.56
C PRO A 104 -3.85 13.51 -9.82
N LEU A 105 -4.84 12.66 -10.14
CA LEU A 105 -5.75 12.90 -11.29
C LEU A 105 -6.66 14.11 -11.05
N ILE A 106 -6.95 14.40 -9.78
CA ILE A 106 -7.80 15.51 -9.35
C ILE A 106 -6.97 16.39 -8.44
N LYS A 107 -7.05 17.70 -8.65
CA LYS A 107 -6.39 18.67 -7.78
C LYS A 107 -6.99 18.59 -6.38
N HIS A 108 -6.15 18.46 -5.37
CA HIS A 108 -6.58 18.55 -3.98
C HIS A 108 -6.95 20.01 -3.65
N SER A 109 -8.17 20.20 -3.18
CA SER A 109 -8.76 21.47 -2.75
C SER A 109 -9.31 21.41 -1.33
N THR A 110 -9.67 20.22 -0.86
CA THR A 110 -10.29 19.95 0.43
C THR A 110 -9.22 19.58 1.45
N ASN A 111 -9.26 20.20 2.62
CA ASN A 111 -8.39 19.81 3.74
C ASN A 111 -9.10 18.81 4.65
N PHE A 112 -8.73 17.53 4.59
CA PHE A 112 -9.24 16.48 5.46
C PHE A 112 -8.46 16.33 6.78
N GLY A 113 -7.56 17.27 7.11
CA GLY A 113 -6.82 17.26 8.39
C GLY A 113 -5.71 16.21 8.49
N ARG A 114 -5.28 15.63 7.35
CA ARG A 114 -4.16 14.67 7.33
C ARG A 114 -2.82 15.37 7.59
N SER A 115 -1.85 14.63 8.12
CA SER A 115 -0.47 15.11 8.23
C SER A 115 0.12 15.45 6.85
N PRO A 116 0.95 16.50 6.76
CA PRO A 116 1.53 16.93 5.49
C PRO A 116 2.51 15.88 4.94
N VAL A 117 2.62 15.85 3.61
CA VAL A 117 3.58 15.02 2.88
C VAL A 117 4.69 15.93 2.33
N ASP A 118 5.95 15.58 2.59
CA ASP A 118 7.10 16.32 2.10
C ASP A 118 7.85 15.49 1.05
N TRP A 119 7.36 15.58 -0.19
CA TRP A 119 7.94 14.85 -1.31
C TRP A 119 9.37 15.27 -1.65
N LYS A 120 9.75 16.53 -1.37
CA LYS A 120 11.11 17.03 -1.63
C LYS A 120 12.11 16.40 -0.67
N LYS A 121 11.77 16.36 0.62
CA LYS A 121 12.56 15.65 1.62
C LYS A 121 12.65 14.17 1.28
N LEU A 122 11.54 13.54 0.89
CA LEU A 122 11.52 12.12 0.53
C LEU A 122 12.45 11.81 -0.65
N GLN A 123 12.46 12.63 -1.71
CA GLN A 123 13.40 12.47 -2.83
C GLN A 123 14.86 12.61 -2.39
N THR A 124 15.14 13.57 -1.50
CA THR A 124 16.47 13.76 -0.91
C THR A 124 16.91 12.54 -0.11
N ASP A 125 16.00 11.98 0.69
CA ASP A 125 16.22 10.82 1.53
C ASP A 125 16.42 9.53 0.70
N ILE A 126 15.68 9.33 -0.39
CA ILE A 126 15.93 8.24 -1.35
C ILE A 126 17.35 8.35 -1.92
N LYS A 127 17.78 9.54 -2.33
CA LYS A 127 19.12 9.73 -2.89
C LYS A 127 20.22 9.44 -1.87
N LYS A 128 19.98 9.82 -0.61
CA LYS A 128 20.97 9.69 0.47
C LYS A 128 21.07 8.27 1.04
N TYR A 129 19.94 7.59 1.19
CA TYR A 129 19.85 6.33 1.94
C TYR A 129 19.35 5.15 1.12
N GLY A 130 18.85 5.40 -0.10
CA GLY A 130 18.14 4.40 -0.89
C GLY A 130 16.76 4.08 -0.33
N ILE A 131 16.18 2.98 -0.81
CA ILE A 131 14.88 2.48 -0.37
C ILE A 131 14.97 0.97 -0.15
N ARG A 132 14.34 0.44 0.90
CA ARG A 132 14.49 -0.98 1.29
C ARG A 132 13.73 -1.93 0.38
N ASN A 133 12.65 -1.48 -0.23
CA ASN A 133 11.74 -2.32 -1.01
C ASN A 133 11.65 -1.78 -2.45
N GLY A 134 11.73 -2.65 -3.45
CA GLY A 134 11.59 -2.25 -4.86
C GLY A 134 10.14 -1.92 -5.25
N ALA A 135 9.17 -2.47 -4.52
CA ALA A 135 7.76 -2.12 -4.59
C ALA A 135 7.17 -2.14 -3.18
N GLN A 136 6.36 -1.13 -2.84
CA GLN A 136 5.75 -0.97 -1.52
C GLN A 136 4.24 -1.24 -1.51
N LEU A 137 3.54 -0.82 -2.55
CA LEU A 137 2.08 -0.83 -2.60
C LEU A 137 1.58 -1.80 -3.68
N THR A 138 0.54 -2.54 -3.33
CA THR A 138 -0.25 -3.37 -4.25
C THR A 138 -1.68 -3.34 -3.75
N VAL A 139 -2.62 -2.87 -4.57
CA VAL A 139 -4.06 -2.93 -4.24
C VAL A 139 -4.58 -4.31 -4.65
N ALA A 140 -4.73 -5.19 -3.68
CA ALA A 140 -5.26 -6.54 -3.87
C ALA A 140 -6.72 -6.62 -3.38
N PRO A 141 -7.54 -7.53 -3.94
CA PRO A 141 -8.86 -7.82 -3.38
C PRO A 141 -8.72 -8.34 -1.95
N THR A 142 -9.48 -7.79 -0.99
CA THR A 142 -9.34 -8.11 0.44
C THR A 142 -10.51 -8.94 1.00
N GLY A 143 -11.20 -9.71 0.15
CA GLY A 143 -12.40 -10.49 0.49
C GLY A 143 -12.42 -11.11 1.89
N SER A 144 -11.58 -12.11 2.15
CA SER A 144 -11.58 -12.83 3.43
C SER A 144 -11.14 -11.98 4.63
N ILE A 145 -10.13 -11.11 4.46
CA ILE A 145 -9.58 -10.32 5.58
C ILE A 145 -10.48 -9.12 5.95
N ALA A 146 -11.19 -8.54 4.99
CA ALA A 146 -12.19 -7.51 5.25
C ALA A 146 -13.40 -8.10 5.98
N THR A 147 -13.81 -9.32 5.62
CA THR A 147 -14.87 -10.06 6.35
C THR A 147 -14.53 -10.23 7.83
N ILE A 148 -13.31 -10.70 8.11
CA ILE A 148 -12.83 -10.89 9.49
C ILE A 148 -12.82 -9.57 10.25
N SER A 149 -12.58 -8.46 9.55
CA SER A 149 -12.53 -7.12 10.12
C SER A 149 -13.89 -6.42 10.19
N GLY A 150 -14.98 -7.09 9.78
CA GLY A 150 -16.33 -6.51 9.72
C GLY A 150 -16.47 -5.36 8.72
N LEU A 151 -15.65 -5.34 7.67
CA LEU A 151 -15.68 -4.32 6.62
C LEU A 151 -16.51 -4.79 5.43
N GLU A 152 -17.40 -3.92 4.95
CA GLU A 152 -18.23 -4.18 3.76
C GLU A 152 -17.52 -3.75 2.47
N GLY A 153 -16.60 -2.78 2.56
CA GLY A 153 -15.69 -2.40 1.50
C GLY A 153 -14.47 -3.34 1.47
N TYR A 154 -14.54 -4.38 0.65
CA TYR A 154 -13.52 -5.43 0.47
C TYR A 154 -12.19 -4.99 -0.17
N GLY A 155 -11.84 -3.71 -0.07
CA GLY A 155 -10.65 -3.11 -0.68
C GLY A 155 -10.88 -1.64 -0.99
N CYS A 156 -10.77 -1.31 -2.28
CA CYS A 156 -11.11 0.00 -2.83
C CYS A 156 -12.43 0.00 -3.60
N GLU A 157 -13.22 -1.06 -3.48
CA GLU A 157 -14.52 -1.22 -4.10
C GLU A 157 -15.61 -0.53 -3.25
N PRO A 158 -16.67 0.02 -3.87
CA PRO A 158 -17.85 0.46 -3.15
C PRO A 158 -18.55 -0.73 -2.48
N VAL A 159 -19.32 -0.48 -1.40
CA VAL A 159 -20.20 -1.51 -0.82
C VAL A 159 -21.25 -1.91 -1.85
N PHE A 160 -21.32 -3.21 -2.12
CA PHE A 160 -22.14 -3.78 -3.19
C PHE A 160 -23.64 -3.64 -2.92
N ALA A 161 -24.07 -3.90 -1.69
CA ALA A 161 -25.46 -3.75 -1.24
C ALA A 161 -25.51 -3.56 0.28
N LEU A 162 -26.54 -2.86 0.77
CA LEU A 162 -26.80 -2.68 2.21
C LEU A 162 -27.16 -3.99 2.92
N SER A 163 -27.65 -4.98 2.17
CA SER A 163 -27.92 -6.34 2.62
C SER A 163 -27.65 -7.28 1.46
N TYR A 164 -26.89 -8.34 1.69
CA TYR A 164 -26.66 -9.42 0.73
C TYR A 164 -26.45 -10.74 1.48
N THR A 165 -27.01 -11.82 0.95
CA THR A 165 -26.77 -13.16 1.48
C THR A 165 -25.44 -13.68 0.97
N ARG A 166 -24.53 -14.02 1.89
CA ARG A 166 -23.27 -14.66 1.54
C ARG A 166 -23.34 -16.15 1.84
N HIS A 167 -23.26 -16.97 0.80
CA HIS A 167 -23.17 -18.42 0.98
C HIS A 167 -21.73 -18.82 1.35
N THR A 168 -21.51 -19.19 2.61
CA THR A 168 -20.29 -19.88 3.05
C THR A 168 -20.38 -21.36 2.70
N ARG A 169 -19.21 -22.02 2.56
CA ARG A 169 -19.13 -23.44 2.16
C ARG A 169 -19.64 -24.41 3.25
N GLU A 170 -20.01 -23.88 4.41
CA GLU A 170 -20.88 -24.53 5.40
C GLU A 170 -22.19 -23.72 5.43
N GLY A 171 -23.31 -24.37 5.17
CA GLY A 171 -24.63 -23.75 4.94
C GLY A 171 -25.28 -23.13 6.18
N ALA A 172 -24.62 -22.17 6.82
CA ALA A 172 -25.21 -21.33 7.86
C ALA A 172 -25.48 -19.94 7.29
N GLU A 173 -26.75 -19.62 7.10
CA GLU A 173 -27.22 -18.27 6.80
C GLU A 173 -27.10 -17.42 8.08
N MET A 174 -26.47 -16.24 7.98
CA MET A 174 -26.62 -15.19 9.00
C MET A 174 -27.44 -14.06 8.38
N GLY A 175 -28.61 -13.81 8.97
CA GLY A 175 -29.52 -12.71 8.62
C GLY A 175 -29.31 -11.47 9.46
#